data_AF-A0A6G5A1X7-F1
#
_entry.id   AF-A0A6G5A1X7-F1
#
_cell.length_a   1.000
_cell.length_b   1.000
_cell.length_c   1.000
_cell.angle_alpha   90.00
_cell.angle_beta   90.00
_cell.angle_gamma   90.00
#
_symmetry.space_group_name_H-M   'P 1'
#
loop_
_entity.id
_entity.type
_entity.pdbx_description
1 polymer ?
#
loop_
_entity_poly.entity_id
_entity_poly.type
_entity_poly.pdbx_seq_one_letter_code
_entity_poly.pdbx_strand_id
1 'polypeptide(L)'
;MPKEPGFSYRRLYLQLDEGTITFNADAELGMQYFISQRLVKDVPIEIARFLHNTKRLNSRQTRLYLESRRQVLDHLVELQNFENQHLPEALRRFFQSLQAPNTQNSYLRALLEKFSLRFCKCNPHLGLSSDMVYILCFSLIMLSVDLSSPHIKNKMSKREFIRNVRQAVHRTDDEFYGHLYDDIYLRGHVAPNSED
;
A
#
# COMPACT_ATOMS: atom_id res chain seq x y z
N MET A 1 -24.33 -21.71 -0.18
CA MET A 1 -23.86 -22.54 0.95
C MET A 1 -25.03 -22.78 1.89
N PRO A 2 -25.36 -24.03 2.24
CA PRO A 2 -26.40 -24.33 3.24
C PRO A 2 -25.97 -23.76 4.60
N LYS A 3 -26.89 -23.13 5.32
CA LYS A 3 -26.63 -22.61 6.67
C LYS A 3 -26.61 -23.78 7.65
N GLU A 4 -25.54 -23.91 8.45
CA GLU A 4 -25.48 -24.92 9.51
C GLU A 4 -26.65 -24.74 10.50
N PRO A 5 -27.22 -25.83 11.04
CA PRO A 5 -28.26 -25.76 12.05
C PRO A 5 -27.73 -25.01 13.29
N GLY A 6 -28.42 -23.93 13.68
CA GLY A 6 -27.99 -23.02 14.77
C GLY A 6 -27.31 -21.72 14.32
N PHE A 7 -27.17 -21.49 13.00
CA PHE A 7 -26.66 -20.23 12.48
C PHE A 7 -27.62 -19.05 12.78
N SER A 8 -27.11 -18.02 13.43
CA SER A 8 -27.83 -16.77 13.72
C SER A 8 -27.00 -15.59 13.24
N TYR A 9 -27.58 -14.76 12.37
CA TYR A 9 -26.94 -13.52 11.93
C TYR A 9 -26.61 -12.60 13.10
N ARG A 10 -27.48 -12.54 14.13
CA ARG A 10 -27.23 -11.77 15.34
C ARG A 10 -25.94 -12.24 16.03
N ARG A 11 -25.76 -13.56 16.17
CA ARG A 11 -24.55 -14.13 16.78
C ARG A 11 -23.30 -13.83 15.94
N LEU A 12 -23.38 -14.02 14.63
CA LEU A 12 -22.28 -13.71 13.72
C LEU A 12 -21.87 -12.23 13.81
N TYR A 13 -22.84 -11.31 13.80
CA TYR A 13 -22.56 -9.88 13.92
C TYR A 13 -21.91 -9.53 15.26
N LEU A 14 -22.38 -10.12 16.37
CA LEU A 14 -21.76 -9.89 17.68
C LEU A 14 -20.30 -10.39 17.72
N GLN A 15 -20.02 -11.56 17.15
CA GLN A 15 -18.64 -12.07 17.07
C GLN A 15 -17.76 -11.20 16.17
N LEU A 16 -18.28 -10.73 15.03
CA LEU A 16 -17.54 -9.82 14.16
C LEU A 16 -17.26 -8.47 14.83
N ASP A 17 -18.22 -7.95 15.61
CA ASP A 17 -18.07 -6.69 16.34
C ASP A 17 -17.05 -6.82 17.48
N GLU A 18 -17.16 -7.89 18.29
CA GLU A 18 -16.19 -8.20 19.34
C GLU A 18 -14.78 -8.36 18.75
N GLY A 19 -14.61 -9.20 17.72
CA GLY A 19 -13.32 -9.38 17.06
C GLY A 19 -12.77 -8.08 16.45
N THR A 20 -13.63 -7.21 15.93
CA THR A 20 -13.22 -5.89 15.40
C THR A 20 -12.73 -4.99 16.53
N ILE A 21 -13.46 -4.93 17.65
CA ILE A 21 -13.06 -4.14 18.83
C ILE A 21 -11.73 -4.67 19.37
N THR A 22 -11.57 -5.99 19.51
CA THR A 22 -10.33 -6.62 19.97
C THR A 22 -9.18 -6.32 19.00
N PHE A 23 -9.37 -6.47 17.68
CA PHE A 23 -8.33 -6.18 16.68
C PHE A 23 -7.90 -4.71 16.71
N ASN A 24 -8.86 -3.81 16.89
CA ASN A 24 -8.59 -2.37 16.95
C ASN A 24 -7.81 -1.96 18.22
N ALA A 25 -7.91 -2.76 19.29
CA ALA A 25 -7.08 -2.61 20.49
C ALA A 25 -5.70 -3.29 20.33
N ASP A 26 -5.68 -4.53 19.84
CA ASP A 26 -4.48 -5.35 19.60
C ASP A 26 -4.72 -6.29 18.41
N ALA A 27 -3.94 -6.10 17.34
CA ALA A 27 -4.15 -6.80 16.08
C ALA A 27 -3.92 -8.32 16.16
N GLU A 28 -2.95 -8.77 16.97
CA GLU A 28 -2.64 -10.20 17.12
C GLU A 28 -3.76 -10.90 17.92
N LEU A 29 -4.20 -10.30 19.03
CA LEU A 29 -5.33 -10.82 19.81
C LEU A 29 -6.63 -10.85 19.00
N GLY A 30 -6.91 -9.79 18.25
CA GLY A 30 -8.11 -9.74 17.41
C GLY A 30 -8.09 -10.77 16.28
N MET A 31 -6.95 -10.95 15.61
CA MET A 31 -6.83 -11.98 14.58
C MET A 31 -6.95 -13.39 15.16
N GLN A 32 -6.34 -13.63 16.33
CA GLN A 32 -6.50 -14.88 17.07
C GLN A 32 -7.97 -15.13 17.44
N TYR A 33 -8.70 -14.09 17.86
CA TYR A 33 -10.13 -14.18 18.12
C TYR A 33 -10.90 -14.61 16.86
N PHE A 34 -10.69 -13.94 15.72
CA PHE A 34 -11.35 -14.29 14.46
C PHE A 34 -11.09 -15.75 14.04
N ILE A 35 -9.85 -16.22 14.22
CA ILE A 35 -9.47 -17.61 13.95
C ILE A 35 -10.16 -18.58 14.92
N SER A 36 -10.16 -18.27 16.22
CA SER A 36 -10.77 -19.12 17.25
C SER A 36 -12.28 -19.30 17.06
N GLN A 37 -12.97 -18.24 16.62
CA GLN A 37 -14.40 -18.26 16.31
C GLN A 37 -14.71 -18.87 14.94
N ARG A 38 -13.69 -19.37 14.22
CA ARG A 38 -13.78 -19.92 12.86
C ARG A 38 -14.34 -18.94 11.83
N LEU A 39 -14.16 -17.63 12.07
CA LEU A 39 -14.55 -16.56 11.15
C LEU A 39 -13.52 -16.38 10.03
N VAL A 40 -12.25 -16.65 10.33
CA VAL A 40 -11.12 -16.61 9.39
C VAL A 40 -10.32 -17.89 9.56
N LYS A 41 -9.85 -18.48 8.45
CA LYS A 41 -8.95 -19.62 8.51
C LYS A 41 -7.53 -19.13 8.81
N ASP A 42 -6.79 -19.88 9.61
CA ASP A 42 -5.38 -19.60 9.92
C ASP A 42 -4.47 -19.96 8.72
N VAL A 43 -4.66 -19.25 7.62
CA VAL A 43 -3.92 -19.40 6.37
C VAL A 43 -3.63 -18.00 5.84
N PRO A 44 -2.38 -17.66 5.48
CA PRO A 44 -2.00 -16.29 5.10
C PRO A 44 -2.89 -15.65 4.03
N ILE A 45 -3.29 -16.40 3.00
CA ILE A 45 -4.17 -15.91 1.93
C ILE A 45 -5.59 -15.59 2.41
N GLU A 46 -6.12 -16.37 3.35
CA GLU A 46 -7.46 -16.15 3.90
C GLU A 46 -7.46 -14.95 4.85
N ILE A 47 -6.40 -14.79 5.63
CA ILE A 47 -6.17 -13.60 6.45
C ILE A 47 -6.04 -12.37 5.55
N ALA A 48 -5.25 -12.44 4.48
CA ALA A 48 -5.10 -11.33 3.53
C ALA A 48 -6.43 -10.95 2.88
N ARG A 49 -7.25 -11.93 2.45
CA ARG A 49 -8.60 -11.69 1.92
C ARG A 49 -9.52 -11.04 2.96
N PHE A 50 -9.45 -11.48 4.21
CA PHE A 50 -10.23 -10.89 5.29
C PHE A 50 -9.85 -9.43 5.52
N LEU A 51 -8.55 -9.13 5.64
CA LEU A 51 -8.04 -7.77 5.79
C LEU A 51 -8.39 -6.87 4.58
N HIS A 52 -8.30 -7.41 3.36
CA HIS A 52 -8.64 -6.66 2.14
C HIS A 52 -10.12 -6.24 2.06
N ASN A 53 -11.02 -7.09 2.55
CA ASN A 53 -12.46 -6.87 2.43
C ASN A 53 -13.08 -6.17 3.66
N THR A 54 -12.35 -6.03 4.76
CA THR A 54 -12.89 -5.49 6.02
C THR A 54 -12.51 -4.03 6.24
N LYS A 55 -13.48 -3.13 6.04
CA LYS A 55 -13.27 -1.67 6.18
C LYS A 55 -13.31 -1.14 7.62
N ARG A 56 -13.72 -1.96 8.60
CA ARG A 56 -13.89 -1.54 10.00
C ARG A 56 -12.64 -1.72 10.87
N LEU A 57 -11.62 -2.40 10.34
CA LEU A 57 -10.37 -2.61 11.07
C LEU A 57 -9.56 -1.32 11.11
N ASN A 58 -8.97 -1.05 12.26
CA ASN A 58 -8.11 0.08 12.46
C ASN A 58 -6.86 -0.06 11.58
N SER A 59 -6.59 0.97 10.79
CA SER A 59 -5.51 0.95 9.81
C SER A 59 -4.11 0.88 10.45
N ARG A 60 -3.92 1.50 11.62
CA ARG A 60 -2.66 1.41 12.38
C ARG A 60 -2.42 -0.02 12.88
N GLN A 61 -3.44 -0.66 13.44
CA GLN A 61 -3.35 -2.06 13.89
C GLN A 61 -3.12 -3.01 12.71
N THR A 62 -3.80 -2.77 11.58
CA THR A 62 -3.58 -3.51 10.34
C THR A 62 -2.13 -3.40 9.88
N ARG A 63 -1.55 -2.20 9.89
CA ARG A 63 -0.14 -2.00 9.55
C ARG A 63 0.79 -2.77 10.50
N LEU A 64 0.62 -2.63 11.81
CA LEU A 64 1.43 -3.32 12.81
C LEU A 64 1.39 -4.86 12.64
N TYR A 65 0.22 -5.39 12.31
CA TYR A 65 0.06 -6.81 11.99
C TYR A 65 0.81 -7.22 10.71
N LEU A 66 0.74 -6.41 9.65
CA LEU A 66 1.43 -6.70 8.39
C LEU A 66 2.96 -6.57 8.50
N GLU A 67 3.45 -5.67 9.36
CA GLU A 67 4.88 -5.50 9.65
C GLU A 67 5.53 -6.80 10.17
N SER A 68 4.82 -7.57 11.00
CA SER A 68 5.30 -8.85 11.54
C SER A 68 4.92 -10.07 10.66
N ARG A 69 3.97 -9.93 9.73
CA ARG A 69 3.40 -11.06 8.94
C ARG A 69 3.64 -10.90 7.44
N ARG A 70 4.90 -11.05 6.99
CA ARG A 70 5.30 -10.89 5.58
C ARG A 70 4.48 -11.71 4.58
N GLN A 71 4.14 -12.97 4.89
CA GLN A 71 3.34 -13.81 3.98
C GLN A 71 1.91 -13.28 3.78
N VAL A 72 1.32 -12.68 4.82
CA VAL A 72 0.00 -12.05 4.72
C VAL A 72 0.09 -10.79 3.87
N LEU A 73 1.13 -9.98 4.07
CA LEU A 73 1.40 -8.80 3.24
C LEU A 73 1.55 -9.18 1.76
N ASP A 74 2.31 -10.23 1.45
CA ASP A 74 2.52 -10.69 0.07
C ASP A 74 1.20 -10.98 -0.64
N HIS A 75 0.33 -11.79 -0.02
CA HIS A 75 -0.99 -12.07 -0.57
C HIS A 75 -1.89 -10.84 -0.61
N LEU A 76 -1.78 -9.94 0.37
CA LEU A 76 -2.57 -8.70 0.39
C LEU A 76 -2.22 -7.78 -0.79
N VAL A 77 -0.94 -7.67 -1.14
CA VAL A 77 -0.48 -6.92 -2.32
C VAL A 77 -0.93 -7.61 -3.61
N GLU A 78 -0.90 -8.94 -3.67
CA GLU A 78 -1.39 -9.71 -4.82
C GLU A 78 -2.89 -9.52 -5.11
N LEU A 79 -3.69 -9.17 -4.10
CA LEU A 79 -5.11 -8.87 -4.27
C LEU A 79 -5.36 -7.48 -4.91
N GLN A 80 -4.36 -6.60 -4.94
CA GLN A 80 -4.54 -5.26 -5.52
C GLN A 80 -4.44 -5.28 -7.04
N ASN A 81 -5.33 -4.55 -7.74
CA ASN A 81 -5.25 -4.38 -9.19
C ASN A 81 -4.83 -2.96 -9.55
N PHE A 82 -3.71 -2.84 -10.28
CA PHE A 82 -3.13 -1.59 -10.78
C PHE A 82 -3.19 -1.48 -12.31
N GLU A 83 -3.93 -2.37 -12.97
CA GLU A 83 -4.12 -2.30 -14.43
C GLU A 83 -4.75 -0.96 -14.83
N ASN A 84 -4.25 -0.37 -15.91
CA ASN A 84 -4.67 0.93 -16.44
C ASN A 84 -4.51 2.12 -15.47
N GLN A 85 -3.73 1.96 -14.39
CA GLN A 85 -3.42 3.06 -13.47
C GLN A 85 -2.03 3.62 -13.74
N HIS A 86 -1.93 4.95 -13.74
CA HIS A 86 -0.63 5.61 -13.75
C HIS A 86 0.12 5.34 -12.44
N LEU A 87 1.45 5.26 -12.54
CA LEU A 87 2.31 4.90 -11.40
C LEU A 87 2.06 5.74 -10.14
N PRO A 88 1.99 7.09 -10.20
CA PRO A 88 1.73 7.90 -9.00
C PRO A 88 0.36 7.64 -8.37
N GLU A 89 -0.68 7.42 -9.18
CA GLU A 89 -2.04 7.14 -8.70
C GLU A 89 -2.10 5.78 -8.01
N ALA A 90 -1.52 4.75 -8.64
CA ALA A 90 -1.41 3.42 -8.05
C ALA A 90 -0.63 3.46 -6.72
N LEU A 91 0.45 4.25 -6.66
CA LEU A 91 1.27 4.41 -5.45
C LEU A 91 0.50 5.09 -4.32
N ARG A 92 -0.25 6.17 -4.61
CA ARG A 92 -1.11 6.85 -3.62
C ARG A 92 -2.16 5.89 -3.04
N ARG A 93 -2.88 5.18 -3.91
CA ARG A 93 -3.89 4.20 -3.50
C ARG A 93 -3.27 3.09 -2.65
N PHE A 94 -2.10 2.60 -3.05
CA PHE A 94 -1.38 1.56 -2.31
C PHE A 94 -1.00 2.05 -0.90
N PHE A 95 -0.35 3.22 -0.80
CA PHE A 95 0.05 3.80 0.48
C PHE A 95 -1.13 4.15 1.38
N GLN A 96 -2.24 4.63 0.81
CA GLN A 96 -3.47 4.86 1.57
C GLN A 96 -4.05 3.56 2.14
N SER A 97 -4.06 2.49 1.34
CA SER A 97 -4.63 1.19 1.76
C SER A 97 -3.84 0.49 2.86
N LEU A 98 -2.51 0.65 2.87
CA LEU A 98 -1.61 -0.01 3.84
C LEU A 98 -1.07 0.92 4.92
N GLN A 99 -1.53 2.19 4.90
CA GLN A 99 -1.00 3.29 5.70
C GLN A 99 0.52 3.28 5.77
N ALA A 100 1.15 3.36 4.60
CA ALA A 100 2.60 3.40 4.50
C ALA A 100 3.16 4.52 5.39
N PRO A 101 4.27 4.25 6.11
CA PRO A 101 4.87 5.25 6.98
C PRO A 101 5.46 6.37 6.13
N ASN A 102 5.36 7.60 6.65
CA ASN A 102 5.94 8.78 6.01
C ASN A 102 7.45 8.91 6.25
N THR A 103 7.99 8.09 7.16
CA THR A 103 9.42 8.01 7.43
C THR A 103 10.05 6.89 6.60
N GLN A 104 11.22 7.16 6.03
CA GLN A 104 12.00 6.12 5.36
C GLN A 104 12.47 5.08 6.38
N ASN A 105 11.80 3.95 6.42
CA ASN A 105 12.12 2.81 7.28
C ASN A 105 12.12 1.50 6.50
N SER A 106 12.49 0.41 7.16
CA SER A 106 12.55 -0.92 6.55
C SER A 106 11.20 -1.39 6.00
N TYR A 107 10.10 -1.03 6.65
CA TYR A 107 8.75 -1.40 6.21
C TYR A 107 8.36 -0.69 4.91
N LEU A 108 8.64 0.61 4.75
CA LEU A 108 8.41 1.33 3.49
C LEU A 108 9.18 0.69 2.32
N ARG A 109 10.43 0.26 2.54
CA ARG A 109 11.23 -0.42 1.52
C ARG A 109 10.58 -1.74 1.10
N ALA A 110 10.15 -2.55 2.07
CA ALA A 110 9.45 -3.81 1.80
C ALA A 110 8.13 -3.58 1.04
N LEU A 111 7.36 -2.56 1.41
CA LEU A 111 6.14 -2.15 0.71
C LEU A 111 6.43 -1.80 -0.76
N LEU A 112 7.47 -1.00 -1.01
CA LEU A 112 7.87 -0.59 -2.35
C LEU A 112 8.37 -1.76 -3.20
N GLU A 113 9.12 -2.70 -2.63
CA GLU A 113 9.55 -3.92 -3.32
C GLU A 113 8.34 -4.73 -3.82
N LYS A 114 7.36 -4.96 -2.93
CA LYS A 114 6.14 -5.73 -3.26
C LYS A 114 5.25 -4.98 -4.25
N PHE A 115 5.08 -3.67 -4.05
CA PHE A 115 4.34 -2.81 -4.97
C PHE A 115 4.95 -2.86 -6.38
N SER A 116 6.27 -2.72 -6.48
CA SER A 116 6.96 -2.67 -7.78
C SER A 116 6.78 -3.96 -8.57
N LEU A 117 6.90 -5.11 -7.89
CA LEU A 117 6.62 -6.42 -8.49
C LEU A 117 5.17 -6.52 -8.98
N ARG A 118 4.21 -6.08 -8.16
CA ARG A 118 2.78 -6.16 -8.50
C ARG A 118 2.39 -5.21 -9.62
N PHE A 119 2.92 -3.98 -9.61
CA PHE A 119 2.66 -2.98 -10.64
C PHE A 119 3.14 -3.46 -12.01
N CYS A 120 4.33 -4.07 -12.09
CA CYS A 120 4.84 -4.66 -13.33
C CYS A 120 3.98 -5.83 -13.80
N LYS A 121 3.53 -6.72 -12.88
CA LYS A 121 2.63 -7.84 -13.22
C LYS A 121 1.29 -7.35 -13.77
N CYS A 122 0.74 -6.25 -13.25
CA CYS A 122 -0.50 -5.64 -13.73
C CYS A 122 -0.32 -4.86 -15.05
N ASN A 123 0.88 -4.37 -15.33
CA ASN A 123 1.15 -3.49 -16.47
C ASN A 123 2.36 -3.96 -17.32
N PRO A 124 2.32 -5.19 -17.86
CA PRO A 124 3.45 -5.75 -18.62
C PRO A 124 3.76 -4.95 -19.91
N HIS A 125 2.75 -4.26 -20.46
CA HIS A 125 2.87 -3.43 -21.66
C HIS A 125 3.80 -2.21 -21.50
N LEU A 126 4.11 -1.78 -20.27
CA LEU A 126 5.01 -0.64 -20.02
C LEU A 126 6.51 -1.00 -20.19
N GLY A 127 6.84 -2.29 -20.21
CA GLY A 127 8.22 -2.77 -20.35
C GLY A 127 9.15 -2.30 -19.22
N LEU A 128 8.60 -1.98 -18.05
CA LEU A 128 9.38 -1.59 -16.86
C LEU A 128 9.73 -2.84 -16.05
N SER A 129 10.97 -2.90 -15.53
CA SER A 129 11.34 -3.91 -14.54
C SER A 129 10.90 -3.46 -13.14
N SER A 130 10.81 -4.41 -12.20
CA SER A 130 10.51 -4.09 -10.79
C SER A 130 11.54 -3.14 -10.19
N ASP A 131 12.81 -3.24 -10.56
CA ASP A 131 13.87 -2.37 -10.06
C ASP A 131 13.69 -0.94 -10.57
N MET A 132 13.30 -0.77 -11.84
CA MET A 132 12.97 0.54 -12.40
C MET A 132 11.78 1.16 -11.68
N VAL A 133 10.70 0.40 -11.47
CA VAL A 133 9.52 0.89 -10.75
C VAL A 133 9.86 1.26 -9.30
N TYR A 134 10.69 0.47 -8.63
CA TYR A 134 11.15 0.76 -7.27
C TYR A 134 11.90 2.10 -7.20
N ILE A 135 12.85 2.32 -8.12
CA ILE A 135 13.61 3.58 -8.23
C ILE A 135 12.68 4.77 -8.54
N LEU A 136 11.71 4.58 -9.45
CA LEU A 136 10.71 5.60 -9.78
C LEU A 136 9.86 5.94 -8.55
N CYS A 137 9.37 4.96 -7.80
CA CYS A 137 8.61 5.21 -6.57
C CYS A 137 9.42 6.00 -5.54
N PHE A 138 10.69 5.66 -5.34
CA PHE A 138 11.57 6.44 -4.46
C PHE A 138 11.76 7.87 -4.96
N SER A 139 11.92 8.05 -6.26
CA SER A 139 12.04 9.37 -6.89
C SER A 139 10.78 10.22 -6.69
N LEU A 140 9.59 9.61 -6.79
CA LEU A 140 8.31 10.27 -6.51
C LEU A 140 8.17 10.68 -5.04
N ILE A 141 8.61 9.84 -4.09
CA ILE A 141 8.61 10.18 -2.67
C ILE A 141 9.57 11.35 -2.39
N MET A 142 10.79 11.30 -2.92
CA MET A 142 11.75 12.40 -2.77
C MET A 142 11.23 13.71 -3.37
N LEU A 143 10.64 13.65 -4.56
CA LEU A 143 10.01 14.80 -5.19
C LEU A 143 8.84 15.33 -4.34
N SER A 144 8.03 14.44 -3.78
CA SER A 144 6.90 14.82 -2.93
C SER A 144 7.36 15.58 -1.68
N VAL A 145 8.42 15.09 -1.02
CA VAL A 145 9.05 15.75 0.14
C VAL A 145 9.68 17.09 -0.26
N ASP A 146 10.37 17.13 -1.40
CA ASP A 146 10.99 18.34 -1.92
C ASP A 146 9.96 19.46 -2.14
N LEU A 147 8.88 19.15 -2.86
CA LEU A 147 7.84 20.12 -3.21
C LEU A 147 7.00 20.56 -2.00
N SER A 148 6.73 19.68 -1.03
CA SER A 148 5.89 20.00 0.13
C SER A 148 6.62 20.69 1.28
N SER A 149 7.94 20.48 1.43
CA SER A 149 8.68 20.95 2.61
C SER A 149 8.88 22.47 2.63
N PRO A 150 8.42 23.21 3.65
CA PRO A 150 8.64 24.67 3.74
C PRO A 150 10.12 25.03 3.93
N HIS A 151 10.96 24.07 4.34
CA HIS A 151 12.39 24.30 4.56
C HIS A 151 13.21 24.32 3.26
N ILE A 152 12.67 23.77 2.16
CA ILE A 152 13.34 23.75 0.86
C ILE A 152 12.88 24.96 0.06
N LYS A 153 13.76 25.95 -0.07
CA LYS A 153 13.49 27.20 -0.82
C LYS A 153 13.56 27.00 -2.33
N ASN A 154 14.59 26.28 -2.79
CA ASN A 154 14.80 25.98 -4.20
C ASN A 154 14.24 24.60 -4.51
N LYS A 155 13.00 24.57 -4.98
CA LYS A 155 12.31 23.34 -5.37
C LYS A 155 12.94 22.70 -6.60
N MET A 156 12.95 21.38 -6.65
CA MET A 156 13.37 20.62 -7.80
C MET A 156 12.48 20.98 -9.01
N SER A 157 13.11 21.47 -10.07
CA SER A 157 12.43 21.74 -11.33
C SER A 157 12.12 20.45 -12.08
N LYS A 158 11.11 20.48 -12.97
CA LYS A 158 10.79 19.36 -13.87
C LYS A 158 12.01 18.85 -14.64
N ARG A 159 12.85 19.78 -15.13
CA ARG A 159 14.08 19.45 -15.86
C ARG A 159 15.09 18.71 -14.98
N GLU A 160 15.25 19.11 -13.74
CA GLU A 160 16.15 18.43 -12.79
C GLU A 160 15.62 17.04 -12.44
N PHE A 161 14.32 16.89 -12.20
CA PHE A 161 13.70 15.60 -11.94
C PHE A 161 13.92 14.60 -13.09
N ILE A 162 13.61 15.01 -14.33
CA ILE A 162 13.80 14.18 -15.53
C ILE A 162 15.27 13.74 -15.65
N ARG A 163 16.22 14.67 -15.46
CA ARG A 163 17.65 14.36 -15.51
C ARG A 163 18.04 13.32 -14.45
N ASN A 164 17.59 13.50 -13.21
CA ASN A 164 17.93 12.62 -12.09
C ASN A 164 17.37 11.21 -12.30
N VAL A 165 16.11 11.10 -12.73
CA VAL A 165 15.46 9.80 -13.00
C VAL A 165 16.12 9.08 -14.16
N ARG A 166 16.44 9.78 -15.26
CA ARG A 166 17.13 9.20 -16.41
C ARG A 166 18.47 8.56 -16.02
N GLN A 167 19.23 9.23 -15.16
CA GLN A 167 20.51 8.72 -14.67
C GLN A 167 20.35 7.46 -13.82
N ALA A 168 19.28 7.37 -13.03
CA ALA A 168 19.04 6.25 -12.12
C ALA A 168 18.44 5.00 -12.81
N VAL A 169 17.56 5.20 -13.78
CA VAL A 169 16.83 4.11 -14.46
C VAL A 169 17.55 3.63 -15.73
N HIS A 170 18.53 4.41 -16.24
CA HIS A 170 19.25 4.14 -17.49
C HIS A 170 18.34 3.95 -18.73
N ARG A 171 17.13 4.54 -18.68
CA ARG A 171 16.15 4.58 -19.78
C ARG A 171 15.82 6.04 -20.09
N THR A 172 15.74 6.37 -21.37
CA THR A 172 15.30 7.70 -21.82
C THR A 172 13.82 7.66 -22.15
N ASP A 173 13.01 8.32 -21.34
CA ASP A 173 11.56 8.46 -21.52
C ASP A 173 11.12 9.79 -20.88
N ASP A 174 11.59 10.89 -21.46
CA ASP A 174 11.48 12.23 -20.86
C ASP A 174 10.03 12.70 -20.71
N GLU A 175 9.18 12.30 -21.66
CA GLU A 175 7.75 12.59 -21.63
C GLU A 175 7.09 11.86 -20.45
N PHE A 176 7.34 10.55 -20.30
CA PHE A 176 6.86 9.78 -19.16
C PHE A 176 7.33 10.37 -17.82
N TYR A 177 8.63 10.66 -17.67
CA TYR A 177 9.16 11.27 -16.44
C TYR A 177 8.60 12.68 -16.20
N GLY A 178 8.34 13.42 -17.27
CA GLY A 178 7.66 14.71 -17.20
C GLY A 178 6.25 14.59 -16.64
N HIS A 179 5.47 13.60 -17.10
CA HIS A 179 4.13 13.34 -16.57
C HIS A 179 4.14 12.91 -15.10
N LEU A 180 5.14 12.13 -14.68
CA LEU A 180 5.34 11.79 -13.28
C LEU A 180 5.54 13.04 -12.41
N TYR A 181 6.36 13.99 -12.86
CA TYR A 181 6.58 15.26 -12.17
C TYR A 181 5.29 16.08 -12.08
N ASP A 182 4.60 16.25 -13.21
CA ASP A 182 3.37 17.06 -13.28
C ASP A 182 2.30 16.52 -12.34
N ASP A 183 2.16 15.20 -12.24
CA ASP A 183 1.19 14.58 -11.34
C ASP A 183 1.50 14.91 -9.85
N ILE A 184 2.77 14.85 -9.42
CA ILE A 184 3.13 15.23 -8.04
C ILE A 184 2.94 16.73 -7.81
N TYR A 185 3.32 17.55 -8.78
CA TYR A 185 3.17 19.00 -8.70
C TYR A 185 1.70 19.43 -8.58
N LEU A 186 0.80 18.80 -9.34
CA LEU A 186 -0.62 19.15 -9.38
C LEU A 186 -1.45 18.52 -8.26
N ARG A 187 -1.16 17.27 -7.89
CA ARG A 187 -2.00 16.49 -6.95
C ARG A 187 -1.38 16.35 -5.56
N GLY A 188 -0.11 16.72 -5.41
CA GLY A 188 0.61 16.68 -4.13
C GLY A 188 1.18 15.30 -3.79
N HIS A 189 1.50 15.16 -2.50
CA HIS A 189 2.32 14.09 -1.94
C HIS A 189 1.79 12.67 -2.25
N VAL A 190 2.68 11.72 -2.55
CA VAL A 190 2.29 10.32 -2.84
C VAL A 190 1.90 9.50 -1.61
N ALA A 191 2.43 9.83 -0.44
CA ALA A 191 2.05 9.21 0.83
C ALA A 191 1.03 10.10 1.57
N PRO A 192 0.03 9.52 2.24
CA PRO A 192 -0.94 10.28 3.02
C PRO A 192 -0.25 11.00 4.18
N ASN A 193 -0.68 12.22 4.51
CA ASN A 193 -0.25 12.87 5.76
C ASN A 193 -0.68 11.96 6.93
N SER A 194 0.28 11.55 7.75
CA SER A 194 0.05 10.65 8.89
C SER A 194 -0.49 11.38 10.11
N GLU A 195 -1.10 12.54 9.90
CA GLU A 195 -1.70 13.38 10.93
C GLU A 195 -3.17 13.60 10.55
N ASP A 196 -3.98 12.60 10.91
CA ASP A 196 -5.39 12.72 11.29
C ASP A 196 -5.72 11.54 12.24
#